data_AF-A0A956HU62-F1
#
_entry.id   AF-A0A956HU62-F1
#
_cell.length_a   1.000
_cell.length_b   1.000
_cell.length_c   1.000
_cell.angle_alpha   90.00
_cell.angle_beta   90.00
_cell.angle_gamma   90.00
#
_symmetry.space_group_name_H-M   'P 1'
#
loop_
_entity.id
_entity.type
_entity.pdbx_description
1 polymer ?
#
loop_
_entity_poly.entity_id
_entity_poly.type
_entity_poly.pdbx_seq_one_letter_code
_entity_poly.pdbx_strand_id
1 'polypeptide(L)'
;MASRRVPALRVLSPAVLVLALACTGDDAGDDDVGEGTDGSTSDSSSDGSTGTETGTDTSSDTGVDPGPIIEPGDPGPADVTLEIRADTDQHPISPLIYGINGGDDLDGSQSGVTLLRSGGNRMTAYNWENNASNAGSDYIFQNDNFLVADLPQAQQDQPGAAVRGLVDNALAHDAAALLTIPICGYVAADKDGGGDVGNTPNYLDVRFHPTIAFKGAALSTTPDGSDDAVYQDEFVHWVSSTWPEAFTDSTARVLFSLDNEPDLWAYTHERIHPNPVGYQELVDKNTEFAAAVKSVAPNAWVTGFVSYGYAGYLNLQSAPDQSGEFIDFYLDELAAAEVDAGARLVDVLDLHWYPEATGNG
;
A
#
# COMPACT_ATOMS: atom_id res chain seq x y z
N MET A 1 37.09 -15.78 -49.90
CA MET A 1 37.00 -14.87 -48.73
C MET A 1 35.53 -14.55 -48.53
N ALA A 2 34.87 -15.24 -47.60
CA ALA A 2 33.45 -15.05 -47.30
C ALA A 2 33.33 -14.20 -46.02
N SER A 3 32.70 -13.03 -46.15
CA SER A 3 32.42 -12.11 -45.05
C SER A 3 31.24 -12.64 -44.23
N ARG A 4 31.48 -12.98 -42.96
CA ARG A 4 30.44 -13.26 -41.97
C ARG A 4 29.96 -11.94 -41.38
N ARG A 5 28.69 -11.62 -41.61
CA ARG A 5 27.97 -10.56 -40.86
C ARG A 5 27.60 -11.12 -39.48
N VAL A 6 28.00 -10.41 -38.44
CA VAL A 6 27.53 -10.60 -37.06
C VAL A 6 26.18 -9.87 -36.91
N PRO A 7 25.13 -10.47 -36.33
CA PRO A 7 23.89 -9.76 -36.07
C PRO A 7 24.06 -8.84 -34.85
N ALA A 8 23.60 -7.61 -34.98
CA ALA A 8 23.56 -6.63 -33.91
C ALA A 8 22.57 -7.08 -32.82
N LEU A 9 23.06 -7.15 -31.59
CA LEU A 9 22.25 -7.32 -30.39
C LEU A 9 21.40 -6.04 -30.21
N ARG A 10 20.09 -6.14 -30.40
CA ARG A 10 19.15 -5.08 -30.02
C ARG A 10 18.96 -5.15 -28.51
N VAL A 11 19.53 -4.18 -27.79
CA VAL A 11 19.17 -3.90 -26.41
C VAL A 11 17.78 -3.27 -26.44
N LEU A 12 16.78 -4.01 -25.94
CA LEU A 12 15.47 -3.45 -25.61
C LEU A 12 15.65 -2.62 -24.35
N SER A 13 15.30 -1.35 -24.42
CA SER A 13 15.24 -0.46 -23.25
C SER A 13 14.22 -1.01 -22.27
N PRO A 14 14.54 -1.20 -20.98
CA PRO A 14 13.51 -1.50 -19.99
C PRO A 14 12.68 -0.23 -19.79
N ALA A 15 11.38 -0.31 -20.04
CA ALA A 15 10.45 0.71 -19.59
C ALA A 15 10.32 0.53 -18.07
N VAL A 16 10.89 1.47 -17.31
CA VAL A 16 10.66 1.56 -15.87
C VAL A 16 9.27 2.17 -15.68
N LEU A 17 8.33 1.35 -15.21
CA LEU A 17 7.03 1.84 -14.76
C LEU A 17 7.19 2.21 -13.28
N VAL A 18 6.98 3.48 -12.94
CA VAL A 18 6.88 3.96 -11.56
C VAL A 18 5.39 4.07 -11.25
N LEU A 19 4.91 3.32 -10.27
CA LEU A 19 3.55 3.43 -9.77
C LEU A 19 3.59 4.32 -8.52
N ALA A 20 2.98 5.50 -8.59
CA ALA A 20 2.80 6.39 -7.44
C ALA A 20 1.29 6.52 -7.20
N LEU A 21 0.80 5.95 -6.09
CA LEU A 21 -0.59 6.12 -5.65
C LEU A 21 -0.60 7.10 -4.46
N ALA A 22 -1.44 8.13 -4.55
CA ALA A 22 -1.72 9.02 -3.42
C ALA A 22 -2.88 8.46 -2.60
N CYS A 23 -2.73 8.40 -1.27
CA CYS A 23 -3.83 8.14 -0.35
C CYS A 23 -4.55 9.45 0.01
N THR A 24 -5.88 9.46 -0.08
CA THR A 24 -6.70 10.45 0.62
C THR A 24 -6.98 9.90 2.02
N GLY A 25 -6.60 10.66 3.06
CA GLY A 25 -6.95 10.31 4.44
C GLY A 25 -8.43 10.56 4.68
N ASP A 26 -9.16 9.54 5.12
CA ASP A 26 -10.51 9.69 5.63
C ASP A 26 -10.45 9.99 7.13
N ASP A 27 -10.92 11.19 7.48
CA ASP A 27 -11.26 11.60 8.84
C ASP A 27 -12.60 10.94 9.20
N ALA A 28 -12.55 9.88 9.99
CA ALA A 28 -13.75 9.21 10.49
C ALA A 28 -14.44 10.11 11.55
N GLY A 29 -15.56 10.69 11.17
CA GLY A 29 -16.45 11.44 12.05
C GLY A 29 -17.12 10.54 13.10
N ASP A 30 -17.09 11.01 14.33
CA ASP A 30 -17.69 10.42 15.54
C ASP A 30 -19.22 10.67 15.53
N ASP A 31 -20.03 9.63 15.33
CA ASP A 31 -21.49 9.70 15.42
C ASP A 31 -21.96 9.13 16.77
N ASP A 32 -22.34 10.05 17.67
CA ASP A 32 -22.98 9.78 18.96
C ASP A 32 -24.49 9.46 18.78
N VAL A 33 -24.95 8.38 19.41
CA VAL A 33 -26.35 7.91 19.35
C VAL A 33 -27.02 8.15 20.71
N GLY A 34 -28.10 8.93 20.73
CA GLY A 34 -28.88 9.14 21.95
C GLY A 34 -30.27 9.79 21.76
N GLU A 35 -31.26 8.93 21.49
CA GLU A 35 -32.72 8.99 21.71
C GLU A 35 -33.43 10.27 22.19
N GLY A 36 -34.62 10.55 21.60
CA GLY A 36 -35.80 10.91 22.40
C GLY A 36 -36.74 12.04 21.92
N THR A 37 -37.80 11.65 21.19
CA THR A 37 -39.21 12.11 21.29
C THR A 37 -39.67 13.56 21.00
N ASP A 38 -40.57 13.64 20.00
CA ASP A 38 -41.89 14.31 19.96
C ASP A 38 -42.07 15.77 19.45
N GLY A 39 -43.05 15.95 18.56
CA GLY A 39 -43.96 17.11 18.53
C GLY A 39 -43.69 18.31 17.60
N SER A 40 -44.16 18.24 16.34
CA SER A 40 -44.96 19.25 15.61
C SER A 40 -44.76 20.76 15.86
N THR A 41 -44.38 21.55 14.83
CA THR A 41 -45.24 22.54 14.12
C THR A 41 -44.44 23.54 13.24
N SER A 42 -45.11 23.88 12.13
CA SER A 42 -45.01 24.97 11.14
C SER A 42 -44.39 26.34 11.47
N ASP A 43 -43.80 26.90 10.41
CA ASP A 43 -43.92 28.26 9.84
C ASP A 43 -43.17 29.48 10.40
N SER A 44 -42.54 30.16 9.42
CA SER A 44 -42.45 31.62 9.21
C SER A 44 -41.38 32.47 9.94
N SER A 45 -40.38 32.87 9.14
CA SER A 45 -39.84 34.23 8.93
C SER A 45 -39.95 35.30 10.04
N SER A 46 -38.81 35.89 10.45
CA SER A 46 -38.46 37.33 10.23
C SER A 46 -37.26 37.80 11.08
N ASP A 47 -36.46 38.66 10.44
CA ASP A 47 -35.62 39.78 10.94
C ASP A 47 -35.17 39.90 12.41
N GLY A 48 -33.88 40.26 12.56
CA GLY A 48 -33.54 41.52 13.25
C GLY A 48 -32.81 41.47 14.60
N SER A 49 -31.50 41.72 14.52
CA SER A 49 -30.74 42.68 15.35
C SER A 49 -30.30 42.34 16.80
N THR A 50 -28.97 42.35 16.95
CA THR A 50 -28.13 42.95 18.03
C THR A 50 -28.24 42.48 19.48
N GLY A 51 -27.09 41.99 19.99
CA GLY A 51 -26.76 41.97 21.41
C GLY A 51 -25.25 41.83 21.61
N THR A 52 -24.57 42.93 21.89
CA THR A 52 -23.17 42.98 22.34
C THR A 52 -23.11 42.66 23.84
N GLU A 53 -22.31 41.68 24.27
CA GLU A 53 -21.65 41.74 25.59
C GLU A 53 -20.24 41.14 25.54
N THR A 54 -19.36 41.89 26.21
CA THR A 54 -17.91 41.80 26.32
C THR A 54 -17.47 40.74 27.34
N GLY A 55 -16.49 39.91 26.97
CA GLY A 55 -15.68 39.12 27.89
C GLY A 55 -14.23 39.15 27.44
N THR A 56 -13.37 39.74 28.28
CA THR A 56 -11.93 39.94 28.07
C THR A 56 -11.20 38.64 28.37
N ASP A 57 -10.36 38.17 27.46
CA ASP A 57 -9.31 37.21 27.78
C ASP A 57 -7.94 37.76 27.35
N THR A 58 -7.05 37.82 28.32
CA THR A 58 -5.69 38.35 28.18
C THR A 58 -4.75 37.18 27.92
N SER A 59 -4.34 37.01 26.66
CA SER A 59 -3.16 36.24 26.29
C SER A 59 -2.13 37.17 25.67
N SER A 60 -0.90 37.08 26.16
CA SER A 60 0.26 37.85 25.72
C SER A 60 0.64 37.51 24.29
N ASP A 61 0.19 38.34 23.36
CA ASP A 61 0.61 38.35 21.96
C ASP A 61 2.07 38.81 21.87
N THR A 62 3.00 37.87 21.68
CA THR A 62 4.31 38.20 21.12
C THR A 62 4.09 38.49 19.64
N GLY A 63 3.63 39.72 19.36
CA GLY A 63 3.34 40.20 18.03
C GLY A 63 4.57 40.12 17.14
N VAL A 64 4.68 39.01 16.42
CA VAL A 64 5.46 38.94 15.19
C VAL A 64 4.58 39.62 14.16
N ASP A 65 4.93 40.86 13.81
CA ASP A 65 4.33 41.56 12.67
C ASP A 65 4.46 40.64 11.44
N PRO A 66 3.35 40.11 10.88
CA PRO A 66 3.40 39.15 9.77
C PRO A 66 3.90 39.78 8.47
N GLY A 67 4.32 41.05 8.51
CA GLY A 67 4.67 41.81 7.32
C GLY A 67 3.41 42.21 6.55
N PRO A 68 3.56 43.12 5.58
CA PRO A 68 2.44 43.48 4.71
C PRO A 68 1.99 42.24 3.92
N ILE A 69 0.67 42.05 3.84
CA ILE A 69 0.05 41.08 2.91
C ILE A 69 0.65 41.31 1.53
N ILE A 70 1.29 40.29 0.98
CA ILE A 70 1.71 40.28 -0.42
C ILE A 70 0.44 40.03 -1.23
N GLU A 71 -0.22 41.11 -1.66
CA GLU A 71 -1.34 40.99 -2.58
C GLU A 71 -0.84 40.33 -3.88
N PRO A 72 -1.43 39.20 -4.31
CA PRO A 72 -1.11 38.60 -5.60
C PRO A 72 -1.26 39.67 -6.67
N GLY A 73 -0.19 39.94 -7.42
CA GLY A 73 -0.27 40.87 -8.54
C GLY A 73 -1.30 40.38 -9.56
N ASP A 74 -2.09 41.27 -10.14
CA ASP A 74 -2.85 40.98 -11.35
C ASP A 74 -1.84 40.79 -12.50
N PRO A 75 -1.62 39.57 -13.02
CA PRO A 75 -0.69 39.35 -14.13
C PRO A 75 -1.14 40.04 -15.42
N GLY A 76 -2.35 40.62 -15.43
CA GLY A 76 -3.02 41.18 -16.58
C GLY A 76 -3.65 40.08 -17.44
N PRO A 77 -4.40 40.47 -18.49
CA PRO A 77 -4.86 39.53 -19.50
C PRO A 77 -3.65 38.94 -20.23
N ALA A 78 -3.40 37.65 -20.04
CA ALA A 78 -2.42 36.89 -20.80
C ALA A 78 -3.13 36.05 -21.86
N ASP A 79 -2.72 36.17 -23.12
CA ASP A 79 -3.15 35.26 -24.18
C ASP A 79 -2.40 33.92 -24.01
N VAL A 80 -3.11 32.88 -23.56
CA VAL A 80 -2.57 31.52 -23.49
C VAL A 80 -2.94 30.78 -24.78
N THR A 81 -1.93 30.31 -25.52
CA THR A 81 -2.13 29.45 -26.70
C THR A 81 -1.69 28.02 -26.37
N LEU A 82 -2.59 27.06 -26.57
CA LEU A 82 -2.32 25.63 -26.44
C LEU A 82 -2.29 24.99 -27.84
N GLU A 83 -1.18 24.34 -28.20
CA GLU A 83 -1.08 23.54 -29.43
C GLU A 83 -1.19 22.05 -29.06
N ILE A 84 -2.14 21.33 -29.66
CA ILE A 84 -2.34 19.90 -29.45
C ILE A 84 -2.00 19.16 -30.75
N ARG A 85 -1.02 18.25 -30.68
CA ARG A 85 -0.52 17.49 -31.82
C ARG A 85 -0.66 16.00 -31.57
N ALA A 86 -1.77 15.43 -32.02
CA ALA A 86 -2.05 14.01 -31.91
C ALA A 86 -1.12 13.12 -32.78
N ASP A 87 -0.29 13.71 -33.64
CA ASP A 87 0.61 13.04 -34.58
C ASP A 87 2.09 13.00 -34.13
N THR A 88 2.41 13.61 -32.99
CA THR A 88 3.78 13.70 -32.46
C THR A 88 3.86 13.16 -31.04
N ASP A 89 5.00 12.56 -30.68
CA ASP A 89 5.29 12.06 -29.33
C ASP A 89 4.22 11.09 -28.76
N GLN A 90 3.71 10.21 -29.62
CA GLN A 90 2.73 9.21 -29.20
C GLN A 90 3.40 8.13 -28.35
N HIS A 91 2.89 7.91 -27.14
CA HIS A 91 3.25 6.80 -26.27
C HIS A 91 1.99 6.19 -25.65
N PRO A 92 1.98 4.88 -25.34
CA PRO A 92 0.88 4.28 -24.60
C PRO A 92 0.78 4.91 -23.21
N ILE A 93 -0.44 5.10 -22.73
CA ILE A 93 -0.72 5.48 -21.34
C ILE A 93 -1.10 4.18 -20.63
N SER A 94 -0.31 3.79 -19.63
CA SER A 94 -0.64 2.60 -18.84
C SER A 94 -1.99 2.84 -18.16
N PRO A 95 -2.97 1.92 -18.29
CA PRO A 95 -4.23 2.08 -17.58
C PRO A 95 -4.01 2.09 -16.07
N LEU A 96 -2.98 1.42 -15.54
CA LEU A 96 -2.74 1.25 -14.11
C LEU A 96 -2.41 2.54 -13.34
N ILE A 97 -2.19 3.67 -14.03
CA ILE A 97 -1.97 4.97 -13.36
C ILE A 97 -3.25 5.56 -12.75
N TYR A 98 -4.43 5.04 -13.12
CA TYR A 98 -5.72 5.44 -12.57
C TYR A 98 -6.15 4.52 -11.42
N GLY A 99 -5.21 4.25 -10.50
CA GLY A 99 -5.42 3.38 -9.36
C GLY A 99 -5.71 4.12 -8.06
N ILE A 100 -6.33 3.43 -7.11
CA ILE A 100 -6.58 3.91 -5.74
C ILE A 100 -6.24 2.82 -4.71
N ASN A 101 -6.09 3.21 -3.45
CA ASN A 101 -6.02 2.29 -2.31
C ASN A 101 -7.43 1.99 -1.80
N GLY A 102 -7.72 0.73 -1.46
CA GLY A 102 -9.08 0.30 -1.12
C GLY A 102 -10.04 0.51 -2.29
N GLY A 103 -11.27 0.94 -2.00
CA GLY A 103 -12.26 1.36 -2.99
C GLY A 103 -13.47 0.42 -3.06
N ASP A 104 -14.64 1.04 -2.89
CA ASP A 104 -15.91 0.31 -2.71
C ASP A 104 -16.98 0.67 -3.77
N ASP A 105 -16.86 1.82 -4.45
CA ASP A 105 -17.90 2.39 -5.31
C ASP A 105 -17.43 2.63 -6.76
N LEU A 106 -16.96 1.56 -7.42
CA LEU A 106 -16.49 1.62 -8.82
C LEU A 106 -17.63 1.82 -9.84
N ASP A 107 -18.88 1.60 -9.45
CA ASP A 107 -20.07 1.95 -10.26
C ASP A 107 -20.45 3.44 -10.14
N GLY A 108 -19.95 4.15 -9.13
CA GLY A 108 -20.33 5.51 -8.80
C GLY A 108 -19.16 6.48 -8.83
N SER A 109 -18.82 7.00 -7.65
CA SER A 109 -17.83 8.06 -7.46
C SER A 109 -16.41 7.66 -7.90
N GLN A 110 -16.10 6.36 -7.92
CA GLN A 110 -14.80 5.80 -8.30
C GLN A 110 -14.84 5.16 -9.70
N SER A 111 -15.83 5.50 -10.53
CA SER A 111 -15.94 4.98 -11.89
C SER A 111 -14.73 5.34 -12.75
N GLY A 112 -14.22 4.35 -13.49
CA GLY A 112 -13.04 4.50 -14.34
C GLY A 112 -11.71 4.21 -13.64
N VAL A 113 -11.73 3.87 -12.34
CA VAL A 113 -10.57 3.29 -11.66
C VAL A 113 -10.19 1.97 -12.32
N THR A 114 -8.91 1.76 -12.50
CA THR A 114 -8.34 0.62 -13.24
C THR A 114 -7.40 -0.26 -12.39
N LEU A 115 -7.13 0.15 -11.15
CA LEU A 115 -6.33 -0.60 -10.20
C LEU A 115 -6.81 -0.33 -8.76
N LEU A 116 -7.11 -1.39 -8.00
CA LEU A 116 -7.34 -1.31 -6.56
C LEU A 116 -6.16 -1.91 -5.81
N ARG A 117 -5.61 -1.19 -4.82
CA ARG A 117 -4.51 -1.67 -3.97
C ARG A 117 -5.03 -2.06 -2.57
N SER A 118 -4.76 -3.30 -2.17
CA SER A 118 -4.82 -3.76 -0.79
C SER A 118 -3.40 -3.67 -0.19
N GLY A 119 -3.13 -2.61 0.58
CA GLY A 119 -1.83 -2.32 1.15
C GLY A 119 -1.90 -1.42 2.37
N GLY A 120 -0.79 -0.77 2.72
CA GLY A 120 -0.67 0.06 3.92
C GLY A 120 -0.26 -0.75 5.17
N ASN A 121 -0.06 -0.05 6.28
CA ASN A 121 0.52 -0.57 7.52
C ASN A 121 -0.14 -1.85 8.02
N ARG A 122 -1.48 -1.93 7.97
CA ARG A 122 -2.23 -3.12 8.40
C ARG A 122 -1.83 -4.40 7.67
N MET A 123 -1.44 -4.29 6.40
CA MET A 123 -1.15 -5.45 5.56
C MET A 123 0.21 -6.09 5.86
N THR A 124 1.16 -5.36 6.46
CA THR A 124 2.47 -5.87 6.88
C THR A 124 2.39 -7.08 7.81
N ALA A 125 1.34 -7.15 8.64
CA ALA A 125 1.10 -8.24 9.58
C ALA A 125 -0.20 -9.00 9.29
N TYR A 126 -0.75 -8.86 8.09
CA TYR A 126 -1.98 -9.55 7.69
C TYR A 126 -1.75 -11.06 7.55
N ASN A 127 -2.55 -11.83 8.28
CA ASN A 127 -2.57 -13.28 8.17
C ASN A 127 -3.76 -13.72 7.30
N TRP A 128 -3.49 -14.24 6.10
CA TRP A 128 -4.55 -14.63 5.17
C TRP A 128 -5.37 -15.84 5.63
N GLU A 129 -4.86 -16.64 6.57
CA GLU A 129 -5.51 -17.87 7.02
C GLU A 129 -6.68 -17.58 7.96
N ASN A 130 -6.51 -16.58 8.84
CA ASN A 130 -7.49 -16.19 9.85
C ASN A 130 -8.03 -14.76 9.68
N ASN A 131 -7.42 -13.93 8.84
CA ASN A 131 -7.69 -12.50 8.61
C ASN A 131 -7.39 -11.56 9.79
N ALA A 132 -6.57 -11.99 10.74
CA ALA A 132 -6.01 -11.10 11.74
C ALA A 132 -5.01 -10.13 11.09
N SER A 133 -4.84 -8.97 11.72
CA SER A 133 -3.76 -8.01 11.41
C SER A 133 -3.27 -7.34 12.69
N ASN A 134 -2.08 -6.74 12.64
CA ASN A 134 -1.57 -5.88 13.70
C ASN A 134 -1.62 -4.42 13.26
N ALA A 135 -2.09 -3.54 14.15
CA ALA A 135 -2.20 -2.11 13.86
C ALA A 135 -0.85 -1.36 13.87
N GLY A 136 0.21 -1.98 14.39
CA GLY A 136 1.48 -1.29 14.58
C GLY A 136 1.33 -0.06 15.48
N SER A 137 2.17 0.95 15.25
CA SER A 137 2.11 2.21 15.97
C SER A 137 0.84 3.02 15.69
N ASP A 138 0.10 2.72 14.62
CA ASP A 138 -1.14 3.45 14.28
C ASP A 138 -2.20 3.28 15.38
N TYR A 139 -2.24 2.11 16.01
CA TYR A 139 -3.12 1.86 17.13
C TYR A 139 -2.53 0.85 18.11
N ILE A 140 -1.70 1.36 19.03
CA ILE A 140 -1.21 0.68 20.25
C ILE A 140 -0.65 -0.73 20.06
N PHE A 141 -0.17 -1.08 18.87
CA PHE A 141 0.39 -2.40 18.52
C PHE A 141 -0.54 -3.59 18.76
N GLN A 142 -1.87 -3.41 18.75
CA GLN A 142 -2.78 -4.53 18.98
C GLN A 142 -2.95 -5.40 17.75
N ASN A 143 -3.16 -6.70 17.97
CA ASN A 143 -3.79 -7.56 16.97
C ASN A 143 -5.31 -7.44 17.06
N ASP A 144 -6.00 -7.45 15.93
CA ASP A 144 -7.46 -7.39 15.89
C ASP A 144 -8.01 -7.90 14.54
N ASN A 145 -9.33 -7.79 14.37
CA ASN A 145 -10.07 -8.14 13.16
C ASN A 145 -10.39 -6.93 12.27
N PHE A 146 -9.69 -5.80 12.38
CA PHE A 146 -10.02 -4.53 11.72
C PHE A 146 -10.28 -4.70 10.21
N LEU A 147 -9.41 -5.42 9.50
CA LEU A 147 -9.51 -5.63 8.05
C LEU A 147 -10.76 -6.41 7.60
N VAL A 148 -11.49 -7.02 8.54
CA VAL A 148 -12.71 -7.79 8.27
C VAL A 148 -13.86 -7.39 9.20
N ALA A 149 -13.74 -6.27 9.92
CA ALA A 149 -14.70 -5.87 10.95
C ALA A 149 -16.10 -5.64 10.37
N ASP A 150 -16.17 -5.12 9.13
CA ASP A 150 -17.43 -4.86 8.43
C ASP A 150 -18.05 -6.10 7.77
N LEU A 151 -17.32 -7.23 7.74
CA LEU A 151 -17.86 -8.47 7.22
C LEU A 151 -18.72 -9.18 8.29
N PRO A 152 -19.78 -9.90 7.88
CA PRO A 152 -20.51 -10.78 8.79
C PRO A 152 -19.57 -11.75 9.51
N GLN A 153 -19.79 -11.98 10.82
CA GLN A 153 -18.93 -12.83 11.65
C GLN A 153 -18.60 -14.20 11.02
N ALA A 154 -19.57 -14.82 10.33
CA ALA A 154 -19.40 -16.12 9.67
C ALA A 154 -18.43 -16.10 8.46
N GLN A 155 -18.05 -14.91 7.99
CA GLN A 155 -17.10 -14.70 6.89
C GLN A 155 -15.71 -14.27 7.37
N GLN A 156 -15.61 -13.68 8.57
CA GLN A 156 -14.35 -13.11 9.08
C GLN A 156 -13.21 -14.14 9.23
N ASP A 157 -13.54 -15.42 9.43
CA ASP A 157 -12.56 -16.50 9.59
C ASP A 157 -12.37 -17.32 8.30
N GLN A 158 -12.98 -16.93 7.18
CA GLN A 158 -12.73 -17.58 5.90
C GLN A 158 -11.39 -17.12 5.34
N PRO A 159 -10.50 -18.03 4.91
CA PRO A 159 -9.20 -17.63 4.37
C PRO A 159 -9.34 -16.58 3.27
N GLY A 160 -8.54 -15.52 3.38
CA GLY A 160 -8.46 -14.41 2.43
C GLY A 160 -9.67 -13.47 2.39
N ALA A 161 -10.57 -13.51 3.39
CA ALA A 161 -11.75 -12.66 3.45
C ALA A 161 -11.44 -11.16 3.34
N ALA A 162 -10.35 -10.69 3.94
CA ALA A 162 -9.96 -9.27 3.91
C ALA A 162 -9.67 -8.74 2.49
N VAL A 163 -9.17 -9.59 1.60
CA VAL A 163 -8.81 -9.18 0.22
C VAL A 163 -9.88 -9.56 -0.81
N ARG A 164 -10.77 -10.50 -0.47
CA ARG A 164 -11.74 -11.07 -1.40
C ARG A 164 -12.64 -10.02 -2.05
N GLY A 165 -13.25 -9.16 -1.24
CA GLY A 165 -14.15 -8.12 -1.74
C GLY A 165 -13.47 -7.17 -2.72
N LEU A 166 -12.24 -6.74 -2.41
CA LEU A 166 -11.45 -5.85 -3.27
C LEU A 166 -11.12 -6.52 -4.61
N VAL A 167 -10.70 -7.79 -4.61
CA VAL A 167 -10.37 -8.50 -5.86
C VAL A 167 -11.63 -8.74 -6.68
N ASP A 168 -12.73 -9.20 -6.06
CA ASP A 168 -14.01 -9.39 -6.74
C ASP A 168 -14.49 -8.08 -7.39
N ASN A 169 -14.41 -6.96 -6.65
CA ASN A 169 -14.82 -5.65 -7.13
C ASN A 169 -13.95 -5.16 -8.29
N ALA A 170 -12.61 -5.26 -8.16
CA ALA A 170 -11.69 -4.90 -9.23
C ALA A 170 -11.95 -5.69 -10.51
N LEU A 171 -12.06 -7.02 -10.39
CA LEU A 171 -12.18 -7.89 -11.56
C LEU A 171 -13.51 -7.69 -12.29
N ALA A 172 -14.61 -7.49 -11.54
CA ALA A 172 -15.93 -7.21 -12.08
C ALA A 172 -16.01 -5.90 -12.90
N HIS A 173 -15.09 -4.96 -12.66
CA HIS A 173 -15.02 -3.65 -13.32
C HIS A 173 -13.88 -3.53 -14.33
N ASP A 174 -13.33 -4.65 -14.82
CA ASP A 174 -12.19 -4.64 -15.73
C ASP A 174 -10.92 -3.95 -15.18
N ALA A 175 -10.85 -3.76 -13.86
CA ALA A 175 -9.68 -3.26 -13.16
C ALA A 175 -8.74 -4.41 -12.74
N ALA A 176 -7.51 -4.04 -12.40
CA ALA A 176 -6.55 -4.91 -11.76
C ALA A 176 -6.63 -4.79 -10.22
N ALA A 177 -6.10 -5.78 -9.51
CA ALA A 177 -5.92 -5.72 -8.07
C ALA A 177 -4.42 -5.87 -7.72
N LEU A 178 -3.92 -5.07 -6.77
CA LEU A 178 -2.58 -5.19 -6.21
C LEU A 178 -2.69 -5.63 -4.74
N LEU A 179 -2.21 -6.84 -4.42
CA LEU A 179 -2.30 -7.43 -3.09
C LEU A 179 -0.95 -7.44 -2.40
N THR A 180 -0.91 -7.07 -1.13
CA THR A 180 0.33 -7.06 -0.34
C THR A 180 0.67 -8.46 0.21
N ILE A 181 1.93 -8.86 0.04
CA ILE A 181 2.56 -10.05 0.61
C ILE A 181 3.42 -9.62 1.81
N PRO A 182 3.11 -10.07 3.04
CA PRO A 182 3.92 -9.80 4.23
C PRO A 182 5.35 -10.37 4.12
N ILE A 183 6.35 -9.50 4.26
CA ILE A 183 7.79 -9.87 4.27
C ILE A 183 8.55 -9.35 5.51
N CYS A 184 7.87 -8.60 6.40
CA CYS A 184 8.43 -8.06 7.65
C CYS A 184 8.87 -9.14 8.68
N GLY A 185 8.46 -10.39 8.49
CA GLY A 185 8.95 -11.56 9.23
C GLY A 185 7.88 -12.30 10.04
N TYR A 186 6.82 -11.61 10.47
CA TYR A 186 5.70 -12.21 11.19
C TYR A 186 4.36 -11.60 10.80
N VAL A 187 3.28 -12.38 10.94
CA VAL A 187 1.88 -11.97 10.77
C VAL A 187 1.07 -12.30 12.03
N ALA A 188 -0.06 -11.65 12.24
CA ALA A 188 -0.85 -11.82 13.46
C ALA A 188 -1.40 -13.26 13.62
N ALA A 189 -1.21 -13.86 14.79
CA ALA A 189 -1.72 -15.21 15.08
C ALA A 189 -3.21 -15.22 15.50
N ASP A 190 -3.70 -14.08 15.96
CA ASP A 190 -5.00 -13.96 16.64
C ASP A 190 -5.67 -12.61 16.36
N LYS A 191 -6.95 -12.50 16.70
CA LYS A 191 -7.73 -11.25 16.66
C LYS A 191 -7.98 -10.69 18.07
N ASP A 192 -7.20 -11.13 19.05
CA ASP A 192 -7.43 -10.81 20.46
C ASP A 192 -6.93 -9.39 20.76
N GLY A 193 -7.81 -8.41 20.55
CA GLY A 193 -7.55 -7.03 20.91
C GLY A 193 -7.35 -6.82 22.41
N GLY A 194 -7.34 -5.55 22.83
CA GLY A 194 -7.23 -5.19 24.25
C GLY A 194 -5.88 -4.62 24.66
N GLY A 195 -5.09 -4.16 23.69
CA GLY A 195 -3.90 -3.35 23.93
C GLY A 195 -2.64 -3.89 23.25
N ASP A 196 -1.52 -3.30 23.62
CA ASP A 196 -0.21 -3.64 23.10
C ASP A 196 0.12 -5.11 23.35
N VAL A 197 0.34 -5.85 22.25
CA VAL A 197 0.74 -7.26 22.24
C VAL A 197 1.98 -7.50 23.08
N GLY A 198 2.89 -6.52 23.18
CA GLY A 198 4.11 -6.55 23.98
C GLY A 198 3.88 -6.78 25.48
N ASN A 199 2.66 -6.58 25.98
CA ASN A 199 2.29 -6.94 27.36
C ASN A 199 2.09 -8.45 27.57
N THR A 200 2.07 -9.24 26.48
CA THR A 200 2.01 -10.70 26.55
C THR A 200 3.43 -11.26 26.74
N PRO A 201 3.69 -12.11 27.75
CA PRO A 201 4.97 -12.81 27.85
C PRO A 201 5.24 -13.63 26.58
N ASN A 202 6.43 -13.50 26.01
CA ASN A 202 6.81 -14.12 24.74
C ASN A 202 5.83 -13.77 23.61
N TYR A 203 5.38 -12.51 23.55
CA TYR A 203 4.34 -12.08 22.61
C TYR A 203 4.65 -12.48 21.15
N LEU A 204 5.91 -12.48 20.72
CA LEU A 204 6.25 -12.81 19.34
C LEU A 204 5.95 -14.28 19.00
N ASP A 205 6.06 -15.20 19.96
CA ASP A 205 5.74 -16.61 19.77
C ASP A 205 4.24 -16.91 20.00
N VAL A 206 3.55 -16.05 20.76
CA VAL A 206 2.16 -16.30 21.21
C VAL A 206 1.13 -15.54 20.37
N ARG A 207 1.49 -14.33 19.92
CA ARG A 207 0.61 -13.37 19.25
C ARG A 207 0.93 -13.26 17.75
N PHE A 208 1.95 -13.96 17.27
CA PHE A 208 2.34 -13.90 15.87
C PHE A 208 2.77 -15.28 15.35
N HIS A 209 2.66 -15.44 14.04
CA HIS A 209 3.23 -16.55 13.29
C HIS A 209 4.28 -16.02 12.31
N PRO A 210 5.42 -16.72 12.12
CA PRO A 210 6.38 -16.36 11.08
C PRO A 210 5.72 -16.37 9.70
N THR A 211 6.02 -15.35 8.89
CA THR A 211 5.74 -15.39 7.44
C THR A 211 6.89 -16.06 6.72
N ILE A 212 6.58 -17.08 5.91
CA ILE A 212 7.56 -17.91 5.21
C ILE A 212 7.28 -17.83 3.71
N ALA A 213 8.31 -17.57 2.91
CA ALA A 213 8.14 -17.41 1.47
C ALA A 213 7.62 -18.70 0.80
N PHE A 214 8.28 -19.83 1.08
CA PHE A 214 7.97 -21.13 0.47
C PHE A 214 7.47 -22.15 1.49
N LYS A 215 6.34 -22.79 1.20
CA LYS A 215 5.83 -23.90 2.01
C LYS A 215 6.71 -25.14 1.98
N GLY A 216 7.38 -25.39 0.85
CA GLY A 216 8.20 -26.59 0.67
C GLY A 216 7.42 -27.90 0.67
N ALA A 217 6.09 -27.84 0.57
CA ALA A 217 5.16 -28.96 0.48
C ALA A 217 4.06 -28.66 -0.55
N ALA A 218 3.08 -29.55 -0.68
CA ALA A 218 1.94 -29.31 -1.56
C ALA A 218 1.12 -28.11 -1.04
N LEU A 219 0.82 -27.17 -1.94
CA LEU A 219 0.00 -26.00 -1.64
C LEU A 219 -1.48 -26.38 -1.60
N SER A 220 -2.25 -25.68 -0.78
CA SER A 220 -3.67 -25.92 -0.51
C SER A 220 -4.43 -24.60 -0.50
N THR A 221 -5.68 -24.61 -0.98
CA THR A 221 -6.61 -23.49 -0.80
C THR A 221 -7.25 -23.47 0.60
N THR A 222 -6.95 -24.49 1.42
CA THR A 222 -7.37 -24.59 2.81
C THR A 222 -6.10 -24.66 3.66
N PRO A 223 -5.67 -23.54 4.29
CA PRO A 223 -4.43 -23.49 5.07
C PRO A 223 -4.51 -24.35 6.34
N ASP A 224 -3.35 -24.72 6.87
CA ASP A 224 -3.22 -25.45 8.13
C ASP A 224 -3.01 -24.49 9.29
N GLY A 225 -4.09 -24.00 9.89
CA GLY A 225 -4.02 -23.08 11.03
C GLY A 225 -3.49 -23.71 12.34
N SER A 226 -2.79 -24.84 12.29
CA SER A 226 -2.21 -25.52 13.46
C SER A 226 -0.69 -25.71 13.40
N ASP A 227 -0.03 -25.25 12.33
CA ASP A 227 1.41 -25.40 12.15
C ASP A 227 2.25 -24.20 12.63
N ASP A 228 1.58 -23.21 13.23
CA ASP A 228 2.15 -21.99 13.78
C ASP A 228 3.03 -21.21 12.77
N ALA A 229 2.71 -21.26 11.47
CA ALA A 229 3.40 -20.54 10.41
C ALA A 229 2.42 -20.10 9.31
N VAL A 230 2.81 -19.14 8.48
CA VAL A 230 1.99 -18.70 7.33
C VAL A 230 2.84 -18.61 6.08
N TYR A 231 2.42 -19.30 5.01
CA TYR A 231 3.19 -19.41 3.77
C TYR A 231 2.65 -18.51 2.66
N GLN A 232 3.54 -17.75 2.03
CA GLN A 232 3.14 -16.75 1.04
C GLN A 232 2.97 -17.32 -0.38
N ASP A 233 3.73 -18.36 -0.76
CA ASP A 233 3.44 -19.12 -1.98
C ASP A 233 2.06 -19.81 -1.90
N GLU A 234 1.67 -20.30 -0.73
CA GLU A 234 0.32 -20.85 -0.50
C GLU A 234 -0.77 -19.78 -0.57
N PHE A 235 -0.52 -18.56 -0.05
CA PHE A 235 -1.45 -17.44 -0.23
C PHE A 235 -1.63 -17.11 -1.73
N VAL A 236 -0.54 -17.02 -2.50
CA VAL A 236 -0.60 -16.79 -3.95
C VAL A 236 -1.32 -17.93 -4.66
N HIS A 237 -1.16 -19.17 -4.21
CA HIS A 237 -1.90 -20.32 -4.72
C HIS A 237 -3.38 -20.22 -4.43
N TRP A 238 -3.76 -19.79 -3.22
CA TRP A 238 -5.15 -19.53 -2.87
C TRP A 238 -5.76 -18.42 -3.75
N VAL A 239 -5.04 -17.32 -3.97
CA VAL A 239 -5.49 -16.22 -4.85
C VAL A 239 -5.70 -16.73 -6.27
N SER A 240 -4.69 -17.36 -6.86
CA SER A 240 -4.76 -17.85 -8.25
C SER A 240 -5.76 -19.00 -8.46
N SER A 241 -6.04 -19.78 -7.42
CA SER A 241 -7.10 -20.79 -7.46
C SER A 241 -8.50 -20.20 -7.31
N THR A 242 -8.61 -19.07 -6.60
CA THR A 242 -9.89 -18.38 -6.38
C THR A 242 -10.32 -17.58 -7.61
N TRP A 243 -9.38 -16.90 -8.28
CA TRP A 243 -9.62 -16.10 -9.49
C TRP A 243 -8.76 -16.56 -10.67
N PRO A 244 -8.92 -17.79 -11.17
CA PRO A 244 -8.06 -18.33 -12.23
C PRO A 244 -8.09 -17.49 -13.51
N GLU A 245 -9.21 -16.84 -13.82
CA GLU A 245 -9.37 -15.93 -14.96
C GLU A 245 -8.44 -14.70 -14.89
N ALA A 246 -8.05 -14.27 -13.70
CA ALA A 246 -7.11 -13.16 -13.55
C ALA A 246 -5.69 -13.52 -13.99
N PHE A 247 -5.38 -14.81 -14.20
CA PHE A 247 -4.04 -15.31 -14.50
C PHE A 247 -3.93 -15.96 -15.89
N THR A 248 -4.94 -15.83 -16.77
CA THR A 248 -4.91 -16.47 -18.09
C THR A 248 -4.16 -15.68 -19.17
N ASP A 249 -4.04 -14.37 -18.99
CA ASP A 249 -3.37 -13.48 -19.94
C ASP A 249 -1.84 -13.50 -19.77
N SER A 250 -1.13 -12.85 -20.71
CA SER A 250 0.34 -12.76 -20.64
C SER A 250 0.85 -12.02 -19.40
N THR A 251 0.02 -11.15 -18.83
CA THR A 251 0.22 -10.47 -17.55
C THR A 251 -1.04 -10.67 -16.74
N ALA A 252 -0.90 -11.13 -15.49
CA ALA A 252 -2.05 -11.33 -14.62
C ALA A 252 -2.70 -9.98 -14.25
N ARG A 253 -4.01 -9.99 -14.03
CA ARG A 253 -4.80 -8.86 -13.51
C ARG A 253 -4.74 -8.75 -11.99
N VAL A 254 -4.20 -9.75 -11.30
CA VAL A 254 -3.82 -9.65 -9.88
C VAL A 254 -2.30 -9.60 -9.79
N LEU A 255 -1.81 -8.52 -9.18
CA LEU A 255 -0.41 -8.18 -8.94
C LEU A 255 -0.11 -8.33 -7.45
N PHE A 256 1.17 -8.42 -7.10
CA PHE A 256 1.62 -8.60 -5.72
C PHE A 256 2.64 -7.54 -5.30
N SER A 257 2.40 -6.86 -4.19
CA SER A 257 3.30 -5.90 -3.55
C SER A 257 4.08 -6.58 -2.44
N LEU A 258 5.40 -6.41 -2.39
CA LEU A 258 6.22 -6.97 -1.32
C LEU A 258 6.21 -6.04 -0.10
N ASP A 259 5.23 -6.29 0.78
CA ASP A 259 4.99 -5.59 2.04
C ASP A 259 4.70 -4.08 1.85
N ASN A 260 5.03 -3.25 2.83
CA ASN A 260 4.73 -1.83 2.87
C ASN A 260 5.75 -1.08 3.76
N GLU A 261 6.39 -0.06 3.20
CA GLU A 261 7.25 0.90 3.91
C GLU A 261 8.29 0.22 4.82
N PRO A 262 9.17 -0.64 4.26
CA PRO A 262 10.17 -1.36 5.04
C PRO A 262 11.15 -0.44 5.78
N ASP A 263 11.41 0.73 5.20
CA ASP A 263 12.14 1.85 5.78
C ASP A 263 11.51 2.41 7.07
N LEU A 264 10.26 2.05 7.39
CA LEU A 264 9.57 2.39 8.63
C LEU A 264 9.23 1.19 9.52
N TRP A 265 9.62 -0.05 9.19
CA TRP A 265 9.27 -1.22 10.01
C TRP A 265 9.70 -1.10 11.48
N ALA A 266 10.90 -0.58 11.74
CA ALA A 266 11.43 -0.34 13.09
C ALA A 266 10.66 0.70 13.91
N TYR A 267 9.77 1.45 13.27
CA TYR A 267 8.89 2.42 13.89
C TYR A 267 7.45 1.88 13.92
N THR A 268 6.88 1.62 12.75
CA THR A 268 5.47 1.22 12.61
C THR A 268 5.21 -0.16 13.18
N HIS A 269 6.14 -1.11 12.99
CA HIS A 269 5.99 -2.50 13.39
C HIS A 269 7.10 -2.94 14.35
N GLU A 270 7.48 -2.09 15.32
CA GLU A 270 8.58 -2.36 16.27
C GLU A 270 8.40 -3.64 17.09
N ARG A 271 7.16 -4.15 17.22
CA ARG A 271 6.91 -5.45 17.87
C ARG A 271 7.36 -6.63 17.01
N ILE A 272 7.37 -6.49 15.69
CA ILE A 272 7.74 -7.53 14.72
C ILE A 272 9.20 -7.38 14.31
N HIS A 273 9.59 -6.17 13.90
CA HIS A 273 10.92 -5.87 13.38
C HIS A 273 11.47 -4.60 14.05
N PRO A 274 12.10 -4.70 15.24
CA PRO A 274 12.49 -3.55 16.06
C PRO A 274 13.76 -2.82 15.61
N ASN A 275 14.55 -3.41 14.70
CA ASN A 275 15.81 -2.81 14.26
C ASN A 275 15.62 -2.19 12.87
N PRO A 276 16.26 -1.07 12.54
CA PRO A 276 16.20 -0.54 11.17
C PRO A 276 16.64 -1.61 10.15
N VAL A 277 15.82 -1.83 9.12
CA VAL A 277 16.09 -2.81 8.06
C VAL A 277 17.38 -2.44 7.32
N GLY A 278 18.18 -3.45 6.98
CA GLY A 278 19.39 -3.27 6.18
C GLY A 278 19.12 -3.29 4.68
N TYR A 279 20.04 -2.70 3.89
CA TYR A 279 20.03 -2.78 2.43
C TYR A 279 20.02 -4.22 1.94
N GLN A 280 20.96 -5.04 2.42
CA GLN A 280 21.05 -6.43 1.98
C GLN A 280 19.86 -7.25 2.48
N GLU A 281 19.42 -7.02 3.72
CA GLU A 281 18.27 -7.70 4.29
C GLU A 281 17.01 -7.50 3.43
N LEU A 282 16.75 -6.26 2.99
CA LEU A 282 15.57 -5.96 2.21
C LEU A 282 15.63 -6.57 0.80
N VAL A 283 16.81 -6.56 0.15
CA VAL A 283 17.04 -7.23 -1.14
C VAL A 283 16.82 -8.74 -1.01
N ASP A 284 17.40 -9.37 0.02
CA ASP A 284 17.27 -10.82 0.24
C ASP A 284 15.80 -11.20 0.44
N LYS A 285 15.06 -10.46 1.27
CA LYS A 285 13.61 -10.67 1.45
C LYS A 285 12.83 -10.44 0.16
N ASN A 286 13.10 -9.36 -0.58
CA ASN A 286 12.38 -9.07 -1.81
C ASN A 286 12.60 -10.16 -2.86
N THR A 287 13.84 -10.61 -3.04
CA THR A 287 14.17 -11.66 -4.02
C THR A 287 13.60 -13.02 -3.63
N GLU A 288 13.65 -13.39 -2.35
CA GLU A 288 13.08 -14.64 -1.83
C GLU A 288 11.56 -14.70 -2.02
N PHE A 289 10.84 -13.68 -1.55
CA PHE A 289 9.38 -13.67 -1.63
C PHE A 289 8.87 -13.42 -3.06
N ALA A 290 9.59 -12.63 -3.87
CA ALA A 290 9.31 -12.54 -5.30
C ALA A 290 9.42 -13.91 -5.98
N ALA A 291 10.48 -14.67 -5.68
CA ALA A 291 10.64 -16.02 -6.23
C ALA A 291 9.49 -16.96 -5.82
N ALA A 292 9.00 -16.84 -4.58
CA ALA A 292 7.83 -17.58 -4.11
C ALA A 292 6.58 -17.24 -4.91
N VAL A 293 6.27 -15.95 -5.09
CA VAL A 293 5.14 -15.50 -5.93
C VAL A 293 5.29 -16.04 -7.36
N LYS A 294 6.46 -15.86 -7.99
CA LYS A 294 6.73 -16.29 -9.37
C LYS A 294 6.68 -17.80 -9.56
N SER A 295 6.94 -18.59 -8.51
CA SER A 295 6.84 -20.05 -8.57
C SER A 295 5.40 -20.55 -8.77
N VAL A 296 4.41 -19.75 -8.34
CA VAL A 296 2.99 -20.06 -8.43
C VAL A 296 2.31 -19.29 -9.56
N ALA A 297 2.59 -18.00 -9.68
CA ALA A 297 2.01 -17.08 -10.64
C ALA A 297 3.11 -16.39 -11.49
N PRO A 298 3.76 -17.11 -12.42
CA PRO A 298 4.92 -16.60 -13.17
C PRO A 298 4.60 -15.39 -14.07
N ASN A 299 3.33 -15.17 -14.41
CA ASN A 299 2.84 -14.04 -15.20
C ASN A 299 2.29 -12.88 -14.35
N ALA A 300 2.24 -13.00 -13.01
CA ALA A 300 1.84 -11.90 -12.15
C ALA A 300 3.00 -10.92 -11.96
N TRP A 301 2.72 -9.62 -11.99
CA TRP A 301 3.73 -8.63 -11.64
C TRP A 301 3.94 -8.56 -10.14
N VAL A 302 5.20 -8.46 -9.74
CA VAL A 302 5.65 -8.25 -8.37
C VAL A 302 6.19 -6.82 -8.25
N THR A 303 5.78 -6.08 -7.23
CA THR A 303 6.20 -4.70 -6.97
C THR A 303 7.03 -4.63 -5.69
N GLY A 304 8.03 -3.76 -5.66
CA GLY A 304 8.89 -3.56 -4.50
C GLY A 304 9.80 -2.36 -4.68
N PHE A 305 10.37 -1.78 -3.63
CA PHE A 305 10.32 -2.20 -2.22
C PHE A 305 9.30 -1.41 -1.38
N VAL A 306 8.46 -0.57 -2.01
CA VAL A 306 7.34 0.13 -1.38
C VAL A 306 7.79 1.16 -0.33
N SER A 307 8.79 1.98 -0.67
CA SER A 307 9.34 3.02 0.22
C SER A 307 8.31 4.04 0.66
N TYR A 308 8.39 4.54 1.90
CA TYR A 308 7.48 5.58 2.39
C TYR A 308 7.69 6.96 1.73
N GLY A 309 8.91 7.27 1.30
CA GLY A 309 9.24 8.61 0.86
C GLY A 309 10.74 8.87 0.68
N TYR A 310 11.07 10.14 0.44
CA TYR A 310 12.36 10.54 -0.13
C TYR A 310 13.60 10.03 0.64
N ALA A 311 13.59 10.06 1.98
CA ALA A 311 14.74 9.55 2.75
C ALA A 311 14.91 8.03 2.60
N GLY A 312 13.81 7.29 2.42
CA GLY A 312 13.83 5.88 2.06
C GLY A 312 14.48 5.61 0.70
N TYR A 313 14.21 6.46 -0.28
CA TYR A 313 14.81 6.35 -1.62
C TYR A 313 16.33 6.52 -1.56
N LEU A 314 16.77 7.48 -0.74
CA LEU A 314 18.17 7.85 -0.64
C LEU A 314 18.97 6.80 0.12
N ASN A 315 18.53 6.46 1.33
CA ASN A 315 19.33 5.61 2.19
C ASN A 315 18.55 4.67 3.11
N LEU A 316 17.35 4.27 2.68
CA LEU A 316 16.47 3.36 3.41
C LEU A 316 16.33 3.78 4.88
N GLN A 317 16.06 5.08 5.07
CA GLN A 317 15.95 5.71 6.39
C GLN A 317 17.20 5.56 7.26
N SER A 318 18.37 5.84 6.66
CA SER A 318 19.69 5.71 7.31
C SER A 318 19.97 4.29 7.80
N ALA A 319 19.72 3.30 6.94
CA ALA A 319 19.98 1.89 7.21
C ALA A 319 21.40 1.64 7.76
N PRO A 320 21.57 0.64 8.66
CA PRO A 320 22.82 0.42 9.38
C PRO A 320 24.00 0.03 8.49
N ASP A 321 23.72 -0.57 7.32
CA ASP A 321 24.67 -1.01 6.31
C ASP A 321 24.65 -0.12 5.04
N GLN A 322 24.06 1.08 5.12
CA GLN A 322 23.92 1.99 3.97
C GLN A 322 25.23 2.18 3.20
N SER A 323 25.15 2.07 1.87
CA SER A 323 26.29 2.27 0.97
C SER A 323 25.84 2.85 -0.36
N GLY A 324 25.87 4.17 -0.48
CA GLY A 324 25.37 4.88 -1.66
C GLY A 324 23.84 5.03 -1.66
N GLU A 325 23.31 5.51 -2.78
CA GLU A 325 21.87 5.71 -2.97
C GLU A 325 21.15 4.35 -3.00
N PHE A 326 20.10 4.20 -2.20
CA PHE A 326 19.46 2.89 -2.00
C PHE A 326 18.76 2.39 -3.27
N ILE A 327 18.08 3.26 -4.03
CA ILE A 327 17.42 2.84 -5.29
C ILE A 327 18.42 2.22 -6.27
N ASP A 328 19.60 2.81 -6.43
CA ASP A 328 20.63 2.30 -7.34
C ASP A 328 21.14 0.93 -6.85
N PHE A 329 21.46 0.83 -5.55
CA PHE A 329 21.86 -0.45 -4.93
C PHE A 329 20.79 -1.54 -5.12
N TYR A 330 19.53 -1.22 -4.82
CA TYR A 330 18.40 -2.14 -4.92
C TYR A 330 18.21 -2.65 -6.35
N LEU A 331 18.24 -1.77 -7.34
CA LEU A 331 18.08 -2.16 -8.75
C LEU A 331 19.26 -2.99 -9.28
N ASP A 332 20.48 -2.68 -8.87
CA ASP A 332 21.68 -3.44 -9.26
C ASP A 332 21.67 -4.86 -8.65
N GLU A 333 21.34 -4.98 -7.36
CA GLU A 333 21.26 -6.29 -6.71
C GLU A 333 20.08 -7.13 -7.22
N LEU A 334 18.92 -6.52 -7.50
CA LEU A 334 17.83 -7.22 -8.17
C LEU A 334 18.25 -7.72 -9.56
N ALA A 335 18.95 -6.90 -10.34
CA ALA A 335 19.43 -7.33 -11.65
C ALA A 335 20.40 -8.51 -11.56
N ALA A 336 21.27 -8.53 -10.54
CA ALA A 336 22.16 -9.66 -10.27
C ALA A 336 21.37 -10.93 -9.87
N ALA A 337 20.43 -10.81 -8.94
CA ALA A 337 19.58 -11.91 -8.50
C ALA A 337 18.74 -12.50 -9.64
N GLU A 338 18.26 -11.67 -10.56
CA GLU A 338 17.48 -12.10 -11.73
C GLU A 338 18.31 -12.83 -12.78
N VAL A 339 19.59 -12.47 -12.93
CA VAL A 339 20.54 -13.23 -13.75
C VAL A 339 20.73 -14.63 -13.17
N ASP A 340 20.89 -14.73 -11.85
CA ASP A 340 21.07 -16.02 -11.15
C ASP A 340 19.80 -16.88 -11.19
N ALA A 341 18.61 -16.27 -11.04
CA ALA A 341 17.33 -16.94 -11.15
C ALA A 341 16.97 -17.33 -12.60
N GLY A 342 17.53 -16.63 -13.59
CA GLY A 342 17.21 -16.79 -15.01
C GLY A 342 15.82 -16.25 -15.39
N ALA A 343 15.22 -15.40 -14.55
CA ALA A 343 13.91 -14.79 -14.73
C ALA A 343 13.82 -13.46 -13.97
N ARG A 344 12.92 -12.57 -14.41
CA ARG A 344 12.54 -11.35 -13.66
C ARG A 344 11.89 -11.77 -12.34
N LEU A 345 12.30 -11.15 -11.24
CA LEU A 345 11.76 -11.40 -9.90
C LEU A 345 10.79 -10.29 -9.51
N VAL A 346 11.26 -9.03 -9.51
CA VAL A 346 10.46 -7.85 -9.17
C VAL A 346 10.24 -7.02 -10.44
N ASP A 347 9.00 -6.85 -10.89
CA ASP A 347 8.69 -6.20 -12.17
C ASP A 347 8.64 -4.67 -12.09
N VAL A 348 8.24 -4.13 -10.93
CA VAL A 348 7.91 -2.70 -10.76
C VAL A 348 8.65 -2.13 -9.56
N LEU A 349 9.33 -0.99 -9.75
CA LEU A 349 9.83 -0.17 -8.64
C LEU A 349 8.64 0.59 -8.03
N ASP A 350 8.34 0.27 -6.78
CA ASP A 350 7.17 0.77 -6.05
C ASP A 350 7.60 1.76 -4.96
N LEU A 351 7.03 2.97 -4.97
CA LEU A 351 7.38 4.08 -4.09
C LEU A 351 6.12 4.88 -3.71
N HIS A 352 5.96 5.19 -2.44
CA HIS A 352 4.97 6.18 -1.99
C HIS A 352 5.52 7.58 -2.13
N TRP A 353 4.67 8.53 -2.52
CA TRP A 353 5.01 9.93 -2.63
C TRP A 353 3.94 10.80 -1.96
N TYR A 354 4.27 11.32 -0.78
CA TYR A 354 3.50 12.35 -0.11
C TYR A 354 4.22 13.69 -0.29
N PRO A 355 3.63 14.69 -0.97
CA PRO A 355 4.31 15.95 -1.25
C PRO A 355 4.72 16.70 0.02
N GLU A 356 6.03 16.93 0.19
CA GLU A 356 6.61 17.78 1.24
C GLU A 356 6.55 19.28 0.90
N ALA A 357 5.81 19.64 -0.16
CA ALA A 357 5.76 21.00 -0.66
C ALA A 357 5.03 21.92 0.33
N THR A 358 5.75 22.89 0.89
CA THR A 358 5.17 23.96 1.71
C THR A 358 4.93 25.22 0.86
N GLY A 359 3.72 25.79 0.92
CA GLY A 359 3.42 27.08 0.31
C GLY A 359 3.45 28.21 1.35
N ASN A 360 4.25 29.25 1.11
CA ASN A 360 4.12 30.53 1.81
C ASN A 360 3.19 31.38 0.94
N GLY A 361 1.91 31.47 1.33
CA GLY A 361 0.90 32.26 0.64
C GLY A 361 1.26 33.73 0.48
#